data_AF-X2JFQ4-F1
#
_entry.id   AF-X2JFQ4-F1
#
_cell.length_a   1.000
_cell.length_b   1.000
_cell.length_c   1.000
_cell.angle_alpha   90.00
_cell.angle_beta   90.00
_cell.angle_gamma   90.00
#
_symmetry.space_group_name_H-M   'P 1'
#
loop_
_entity.id
_entity.type
_entity.pdbx_description
1 polymer ?
#
loop_
_entity_poly.entity_id
_entity_poly.type
_entity_poly.pdbx_seq_one_letter_code
_entity_poly.pdbx_strand_id
1 'polypeptide(L)'
;INAEYMGQYKRATQIQTVGALLGSSELGSKYISETNDYFLSKGHLAAKSDFMLGAQEYATFLYVNAAPQWQTFNGANWNTMENNVRSYAANNRVELEIYTGTQGITTLPNVNNVETELYLYADGSKYIPVPKIFWKIVYNANTKAAVVFVGVNNPYIANPGSDYNVCTDICSKISWISWKATDQVKGYSYCCEYADFKNSVADAPSLSVNSLLT
;
A
#
# COMPACT_ATOMS: atom_id res chain seq x y z
N ILE A 1 7.83 -5.20 22.02
CA ILE A 1 7.51 -4.27 20.91
C ILE A 1 6.93 -3.00 21.54
N ASN A 2 7.57 -1.85 21.31
CA ASN A 2 7.36 -0.63 22.10
C ASN A 2 5.92 -0.11 22.04
N ALA A 3 5.30 0.13 23.21
CA ALA A 3 3.96 0.69 23.35
C ALA A 3 3.80 2.04 22.63
N GLU A 4 4.90 2.78 22.51
CA GLU A 4 5.01 4.05 21.80
C GLU A 4 4.66 3.94 20.32
N TYR A 5 5.15 2.91 19.63
CA TYR A 5 4.87 2.69 18.19
C TYR A 5 3.39 2.33 17.96
N MET A 6 2.78 1.62 18.91
CA MET A 6 1.36 1.28 18.85
C MET A 6 0.45 2.50 19.05
N GLY A 7 0.91 3.46 19.86
CA GLY A 7 0.20 4.72 20.09
C GLY A 7 0.01 5.53 18.80
N GLN A 8 0.99 5.50 17.90
CA GLN A 8 1.00 6.30 16.66
C GLN A 8 -0.11 5.91 15.68
N TYR A 9 -0.63 4.68 15.76
CA TYR A 9 -1.73 4.21 14.92
C TYR A 9 -3.13 4.54 15.49
N LYS A 10 -3.22 5.18 16.66
CA LYS A 10 -4.49 5.65 17.19
C LYS A 10 -4.93 6.91 16.45
N ARG A 11 -6.20 6.97 16.03
CA ARG A 11 -6.78 8.12 15.31
C ARG A 11 -6.52 9.47 16.01
N ALA A 12 -6.73 9.53 17.32
CA ALA A 12 -6.46 10.76 18.09
C ALA A 12 -4.99 11.23 17.99
N THR A 13 -4.04 10.29 18.03
CA THR A 13 -2.62 10.59 17.83
C THR A 13 -2.34 11.01 16.39
N GLN A 14 -2.94 10.34 15.41
CA GLN A 14 -2.82 10.72 14.00
C GLN A 14 -3.32 12.13 13.72
N ILE A 15 -4.49 12.50 14.27
CA ILE A 15 -5.05 13.86 14.15
C ILE A 15 -4.05 14.90 14.66
N GLN A 16 -3.45 14.65 15.84
CA GLN A 16 -2.46 15.56 16.42
C GLN A 16 -1.18 15.63 15.57
N THR A 17 -0.60 14.49 15.21
CA THR A 17 0.64 14.44 14.42
C THR A 17 0.47 15.05 13.04
N VAL A 18 -0.58 14.66 12.31
CA VAL A 18 -0.89 15.21 10.98
C VAL A 18 -1.23 16.69 11.08
N GLY A 19 -2.00 17.11 12.09
CA GLY A 19 -2.29 18.52 12.31
C GLY A 19 -1.04 19.35 12.55
N ALA A 20 -0.09 18.85 13.36
CA ALA A 20 1.20 19.50 13.59
C ALA A 20 2.05 19.57 12.32
N LEU A 21 2.15 18.47 11.55
CA LEU A 21 2.87 18.44 10.27
C LEU A 21 2.30 19.43 9.26
N LEU A 22 0.97 19.55 9.19
CA LEU A 22 0.27 20.43 8.27
C LEU A 22 0.11 21.87 8.79
N GLY A 23 0.52 22.14 10.03
CA GLY A 23 0.44 23.46 10.66
C GLY A 23 -0.98 23.88 11.12
N SER A 24 -1.93 22.96 11.24
CA SER A 24 -3.30 23.22 11.72
C SER A 24 -3.97 21.98 12.29
N SER A 25 -4.52 22.10 13.50
CA SER A 25 -5.39 21.08 14.12
C SER A 25 -6.60 20.74 13.26
N GLU A 26 -7.18 21.75 12.60
CA GLU A 26 -8.35 21.60 11.73
C GLU A 26 -8.01 20.77 10.50
N LEU A 27 -6.82 20.93 9.92
CA LEU A 27 -6.35 20.05 8.83
C LEU A 27 -6.12 18.61 9.33
N GLY A 28 -5.61 18.44 10.54
CA GLY A 28 -5.51 17.12 11.18
C GLY A 28 -6.88 16.39 11.21
N SER A 29 -7.91 17.05 11.74
CA SER A 29 -9.27 16.50 11.80
C SER A 29 -9.99 16.44 10.44
N LYS A 30 -9.57 17.24 9.47
CA LYS A 30 -10.09 17.20 8.09
C LYS A 30 -9.65 15.93 7.36
N TYR A 31 -8.37 15.57 7.50
CA TYR A 31 -7.78 14.43 6.79
C TYR A 31 -7.84 13.12 7.57
N ILE A 32 -7.85 13.17 8.90
CA ILE A 32 -8.02 11.99 9.74
C ILE A 32 -9.39 12.06 10.42
N SER A 33 -10.27 11.12 10.06
CA SER A 33 -11.60 11.02 10.65
C SER A 33 -11.59 10.26 11.97
N GLU A 34 -12.35 10.74 12.93
CA GLU A 34 -12.61 10.05 14.19
C GLU A 34 -13.55 8.85 14.02
N THR A 35 -14.43 8.85 13.03
CA THR A 35 -15.58 7.93 12.98
C THR A 35 -15.62 7.01 11.75
N ASN A 36 -15.02 7.39 10.62
CA ASN A 36 -15.07 6.61 9.39
C ASN A 36 -13.70 6.03 8.99
N ASP A 37 -13.57 5.50 7.77
CA ASP A 37 -12.36 4.81 7.30
C ASP A 37 -11.23 5.73 6.79
N TYR A 38 -11.36 7.05 6.92
CA TYR A 38 -10.28 7.99 6.59
C TYR A 38 -9.29 8.09 7.75
N PHE A 39 -8.51 7.04 7.96
CA PHE A 39 -7.40 6.98 8.91
C PHE A 39 -6.32 6.02 8.40
N LEU A 40 -5.13 6.09 8.97
CA LEU A 40 -4.03 5.20 8.60
C LEU A 40 -4.04 3.95 9.49
N SER A 41 -4.34 2.80 8.91
CA SER A 41 -4.25 1.51 9.58
C SER A 41 -2.88 0.86 9.35
N LYS A 42 -2.66 -0.27 10.03
CA LYS A 42 -1.49 -1.12 9.78
C LYS A 42 -1.73 -1.91 8.50
N GLY A 43 -1.17 -1.45 7.38
CA GLY A 43 -1.16 -2.20 6.14
C GLY A 43 -0.11 -3.30 6.20
N HIS A 44 -0.55 -4.56 6.27
CA HIS A 44 0.36 -5.70 6.36
C HIS A 44 1.04 -5.94 5.01
N LEU A 45 2.36 -6.14 4.99
CA LEU A 45 3.12 -6.42 3.76
C LEU A 45 3.00 -7.90 3.38
N ALA A 46 3.19 -8.80 4.35
CA ALA A 46 2.73 -10.19 4.28
C ALA A 46 1.36 -10.29 4.94
N ALA A 47 0.31 -10.60 4.17
CA ALA A 47 -1.06 -10.60 4.67
C ALA A 47 -1.29 -11.82 5.57
N LYS A 48 -2.05 -11.63 6.66
CA LYS A 48 -2.41 -12.71 7.59
C LYS A 48 -3.01 -13.92 6.86
N SER A 49 -3.91 -13.64 5.91
CA SER A 49 -4.68 -14.65 5.17
C SER A 49 -3.86 -15.49 4.20
N ASP A 50 -2.57 -15.20 4.02
CA ASP A 50 -1.67 -16.00 3.19
C ASP A 50 -1.02 -17.15 3.99
N PHE A 51 -1.24 -17.21 5.31
CA PHE A 51 -0.65 -18.21 6.20
C PHE A 51 -1.70 -19.12 6.82
N MET A 52 -1.34 -20.39 7.01
CA MET A 52 -2.24 -21.41 7.59
C MET A 52 -2.00 -21.65 9.08
N LEU A 53 -0.77 -21.41 9.57
CA LEU A 53 -0.42 -21.67 10.96
C LEU A 53 -0.64 -20.42 11.81
N GLY A 54 -1.29 -20.57 12.96
CA GLY A 54 -1.57 -19.44 13.88
C GLY A 54 -0.31 -18.68 14.31
N ALA A 55 0.84 -19.36 14.42
CA ALA A 55 2.11 -18.70 14.72
C ALA A 55 2.59 -17.77 13.59
N GLN A 56 2.39 -18.19 12.33
CA GLN A 56 2.70 -17.37 11.15
C GLN A 56 1.72 -16.20 11.03
N GLU A 57 0.42 -16.45 11.23
CA GLU A 57 -0.59 -15.40 11.28
C GLU A 57 -0.23 -14.33 12.31
N TYR A 58 0.16 -14.75 13.53
CA TYR A 58 0.57 -13.83 14.60
C TYR A 58 1.80 -13.00 14.21
N ALA A 59 2.78 -13.61 13.55
CA ALA A 59 3.97 -12.91 13.07
C ALA A 59 3.64 -11.78 12.08
N THR A 60 2.54 -11.89 11.31
CA THR A 60 2.13 -10.82 10.39
C THR A 60 1.72 -9.52 11.09
N PHE A 61 1.37 -9.58 12.38
CA PHE A 61 0.98 -8.40 13.17
C PHE A 61 2.17 -7.64 13.77
N LEU A 62 3.40 -8.14 13.58
CA LEU A 62 4.62 -7.43 13.97
C LEU A 62 4.78 -6.16 13.11
N TYR A 63 5.18 -5.04 13.72
CA TYR A 63 5.31 -3.76 13.01
C TYR A 63 6.37 -3.75 11.92
N VAL A 64 7.35 -4.67 11.97
CA VAL A 64 8.31 -4.86 10.88
C VAL A 64 7.63 -5.31 9.57
N ASN A 65 6.45 -5.91 9.67
CA ASN A 65 5.63 -6.35 8.55
C ASN A 65 4.51 -5.34 8.20
N ALA A 66 4.57 -4.11 8.69
CA ALA A 66 3.50 -3.14 8.47
C ALA A 66 4.02 -1.76 8.08
N ALA A 67 3.29 -1.10 7.18
CA ALA A 67 3.44 0.31 6.89
C ALA A 67 2.10 1.05 7.05
N PRO A 68 2.08 2.36 7.35
CA PRO A 68 0.85 3.13 7.40
C PRO A 68 0.10 3.10 6.06
N GLN A 69 -1.11 2.57 6.06
CA GLN A 69 -1.93 2.45 4.86
C GLN A 69 -3.31 3.04 5.13
N TRP A 70 -3.84 3.86 4.23
CA TRP A 70 -5.18 4.42 4.41
C TRP A 70 -6.20 3.30 4.45
N GLN A 71 -7.07 3.28 5.47
CA GLN A 71 -8.01 2.17 5.65
C GLN A 71 -9.00 2.05 4.48
N THR A 72 -9.37 3.16 3.85
CA THR A 72 -10.19 3.15 2.63
C THR A 72 -9.51 2.43 1.46
N PHE A 73 -8.17 2.43 1.40
CA PHE A 73 -7.39 1.68 0.40
C PHE A 73 -7.12 0.24 0.86
N ASN A 74 -6.59 0.06 2.07
CA ASN A 74 -6.26 -1.22 2.67
C ASN A 74 -7.47 -2.18 2.66
N GLY A 75 -8.62 -1.71 3.16
CA GLY A 75 -9.85 -2.48 3.25
C GLY A 75 -10.59 -2.66 1.92
N ALA A 76 -10.19 -1.95 0.86
CA ALA A 76 -10.86 -1.98 -0.43
C ALA A 76 -9.97 -2.57 -1.54
N ASN A 77 -9.48 -1.79 -2.51
CA ASN A 77 -8.82 -2.34 -3.70
C ASN A 77 -7.60 -3.19 -3.34
N TRP A 78 -6.86 -2.86 -2.26
CA TRP A 78 -5.73 -3.68 -1.81
C TRP A 78 -6.19 -5.08 -1.36
N ASN A 79 -7.13 -5.14 -0.41
CA ASN A 79 -7.71 -6.40 0.05
C ASN A 79 -8.38 -7.19 -1.09
N THR A 80 -9.08 -6.51 -2.01
CA THR A 80 -9.65 -7.14 -3.20
C THR A 80 -8.58 -7.79 -4.07
N MET A 81 -7.46 -7.09 -4.33
CA MET A 81 -6.33 -7.63 -5.07
C MET A 81 -5.73 -8.85 -4.37
N GLU A 82 -5.50 -8.79 -3.06
CA GLU A 82 -4.97 -9.92 -2.29
C GLU A 82 -5.90 -11.15 -2.33
N ASN A 83 -7.22 -10.93 -2.27
CA ASN A 83 -8.19 -12.02 -2.42
C ASN A 83 -8.16 -12.63 -3.83
N ASN A 84 -8.06 -11.81 -4.88
CA ASN A 84 -7.97 -12.29 -6.25
C ASN A 84 -6.69 -13.09 -6.49
N VAL A 85 -5.55 -12.68 -5.92
CA VAL A 85 -4.28 -13.45 -5.97
C VAL A 85 -4.46 -14.83 -5.32
N ARG A 86 -5.06 -14.89 -4.12
CA ARG A 86 -5.36 -16.16 -3.44
C ARG A 86 -6.29 -17.05 -4.27
N SER A 87 -7.35 -16.47 -4.84
CA SER A 87 -8.28 -17.20 -5.72
C SER A 87 -7.59 -17.70 -6.98
N TYR A 88 -6.71 -16.92 -7.61
CA TYR A 88 -5.93 -17.35 -8.77
C TYR A 88 -5.04 -18.54 -8.42
N ALA A 89 -4.28 -18.47 -7.32
CA ALA A 89 -3.42 -19.55 -6.87
C ALA A 89 -4.22 -20.85 -6.63
N ALA A 90 -5.35 -20.74 -5.94
CA ALA A 90 -6.22 -21.87 -5.62
C ALA A 90 -6.86 -22.50 -6.87
N ASN A 91 -7.41 -21.67 -7.76
CA ASN A 91 -8.12 -22.13 -8.96
C ASN A 91 -7.17 -22.80 -9.96
N ASN A 92 -5.94 -22.27 -10.09
CA ASN A 92 -4.94 -22.81 -11.02
C ASN A 92 -4.03 -23.87 -10.37
N ARG A 93 -4.14 -24.09 -9.05
CA ARG A 93 -3.29 -25.01 -8.27
C ARG A 93 -1.80 -24.73 -8.46
N VAL A 94 -1.44 -23.45 -8.39
CA VAL A 94 -0.06 -22.99 -8.55
C VAL A 94 0.48 -22.44 -7.24
N GLU A 95 1.78 -22.62 -7.04
CA GLU A 95 2.52 -21.92 -6.00
C GLU A 95 3.01 -20.58 -6.56
N LEU A 96 2.82 -19.52 -5.77
CA LEU A 96 3.23 -18.16 -6.12
C LEU A 96 4.15 -17.63 -5.04
N GLU A 97 5.23 -17.00 -5.48
CA GLU A 97 6.08 -16.17 -4.64
C GLU A 97 5.54 -14.74 -4.65
N ILE A 98 5.31 -14.19 -3.45
CA ILE A 98 4.75 -12.86 -3.28
C ILE A 98 5.80 -11.95 -2.64
N TYR A 99 6.07 -10.82 -3.30
CA TYR A 99 6.94 -9.79 -2.77
C TYR A 99 6.14 -8.50 -2.66
N THR A 100 6.00 -7.98 -1.43
CA THR A 100 5.28 -6.73 -1.17
C THR A 100 6.24 -5.69 -0.66
N GLY A 101 6.07 -4.44 -1.09
CA GLY A 101 6.82 -3.33 -0.54
C GLY A 101 6.13 -2.00 -0.78
N THR A 102 6.87 -0.94 -0.50
CA THR A 102 6.39 0.44 -0.54
C THR A 102 7.41 1.31 -1.26
N GLN A 103 6.98 2.48 -1.73
CA GLN A 103 7.91 3.47 -2.32
C GLN A 103 7.41 4.89 -2.06
N GLY A 104 8.38 5.79 -1.80
CA GLY A 104 8.14 7.21 -1.58
C GLY A 104 7.33 7.50 -0.31
N ILE A 105 7.11 8.79 -0.06
CA ILE A 105 6.29 9.28 1.06
C ILE A 105 5.12 10.07 0.47
N THR A 106 3.91 9.82 0.97
CA THR A 106 2.71 10.54 0.52
C THR A 106 2.68 11.94 1.13
N THR A 107 2.01 12.87 0.47
CA THR A 107 1.88 14.25 0.92
C THR A 107 0.42 14.66 1.05
N LEU A 108 0.20 15.70 1.85
CA LEU A 108 -1.04 16.48 1.86
C LEU A 108 -0.68 17.98 1.89
N PRO A 109 -1.55 18.85 1.35
CA PRO A 109 -1.32 20.29 1.41
C PRO A 109 -1.44 20.78 2.85
N ASN A 110 -0.43 21.53 3.30
CA ASN A 110 -0.45 22.20 4.60
C ASN A 110 -1.28 23.49 4.57
N VAL A 111 -1.31 24.25 5.68
CA VAL A 111 -2.03 25.53 5.78
C VAL A 111 -1.66 26.57 4.72
N ASN A 112 -0.47 26.48 4.13
CA ASN A 112 0.01 27.36 3.08
C ASN A 112 -0.17 26.75 1.67
N ASN A 113 -0.94 25.66 1.54
CA ASN A 113 -1.10 24.87 0.32
C ASN A 113 0.21 24.29 -0.25
N VAL A 114 1.20 24.02 0.61
CA VAL A 114 2.44 23.34 0.22
C VAL A 114 2.33 21.86 0.56
N GLU A 115 2.59 20.99 -0.42
CA GLU A 115 2.63 19.54 -0.24
C GLU A 115 3.65 19.16 0.82
N THR A 116 3.18 18.53 1.89
CA THR A 116 3.97 18.18 3.07
C THR A 116 3.91 16.68 3.31
N GLU A 117 5.08 16.06 3.43
CA GLU A 117 5.22 14.62 3.68
C GLU A 117 4.56 14.18 4.98
N LEU A 118 3.86 13.06 4.95
CA LEU A 118 3.18 12.50 6.11
C LEU A 118 4.02 11.45 6.83
N TYR A 119 3.99 11.55 8.17
CA TYR A 119 4.60 10.62 9.10
C TYR A 119 3.63 10.36 10.25
N LEU A 120 3.59 9.13 10.77
CA LEU A 120 2.77 8.84 11.95
C LEU A 120 3.44 9.25 13.26
N TYR A 121 4.76 9.46 13.25
CA TYR A 121 5.48 9.96 14.41
C TYR A 121 6.47 11.06 13.99
N ALA A 122 6.22 12.28 14.45
CA ALA A 122 7.05 13.43 14.14
C ALA A 122 7.23 14.30 15.39
N ASP A 123 8.28 14.03 16.16
CA ASP A 123 8.60 14.74 17.41
C ASP A 123 10.10 15.10 17.41
N GLY A 124 10.41 16.27 16.86
CA GLY A 124 11.79 16.72 16.58
C GLY A 124 12.51 15.95 15.46
N SER A 125 12.16 14.68 15.25
CA SER A 125 12.58 13.82 14.16
C SER A 125 11.38 13.09 13.56
N LYS A 126 11.49 12.74 12.27
CA LYS A 126 10.40 12.09 11.51
C LYS A 126 10.61 10.58 11.46
N TYR A 127 9.66 9.84 11.97
CA TYR A 127 9.65 8.39 12.10
C TYR A 127 8.32 7.83 11.56
N ILE A 128 8.34 6.59 11.07
CA ILE A 128 7.15 5.95 10.48
C ILE A 128 6.59 6.74 9.29
N PRO A 129 7.31 6.77 8.15
CA PRO A 129 6.81 7.43 6.93
C PRO A 129 5.51 6.77 6.46
N VAL A 130 4.57 7.58 5.96
CA VAL A 130 3.38 7.08 5.29
C VAL A 130 3.72 6.91 3.80
N PRO A 131 3.76 5.68 3.26
CA PRO A 131 4.17 5.46 1.88
C PRO A 131 3.30 6.18 0.86
N LYS A 132 3.92 6.60 -0.25
CA LYS A 132 3.19 7.13 -1.41
C LYS A 132 2.42 6.02 -2.12
N ILE A 133 3.11 4.90 -2.41
CA ILE A 133 2.54 3.74 -3.07
C ILE A 133 2.89 2.45 -2.32
N PHE A 134 2.03 1.45 -2.48
CA PHE A 134 2.29 0.05 -2.15
C PHE A 134 2.37 -0.73 -3.46
N TRP A 135 3.24 -1.72 -3.50
CA TRP A 135 3.38 -2.61 -4.66
C TRP A 135 3.44 -4.07 -4.22
N LYS A 136 2.93 -4.97 -5.06
CA LYS A 136 2.97 -6.42 -4.86
C LYS A 136 3.34 -7.12 -6.16
N ILE A 137 4.51 -7.76 -6.18
CA ILE A 137 4.93 -8.65 -7.26
C ILE A 137 4.32 -10.02 -6.98
N VAL A 138 3.60 -10.56 -7.96
CA VAL A 138 3.03 -11.90 -7.94
C VAL A 138 3.80 -12.72 -8.98
N TYR A 139 4.62 -13.66 -8.51
CA TYR A 139 5.58 -14.38 -9.35
C TYR A 139 5.36 -15.89 -9.27
N ASN A 140 5.33 -16.55 -10.43
CA ASN A 140 5.36 -18.01 -10.52
C ASN A 140 6.78 -18.46 -10.90
N ALA A 141 7.53 -19.00 -9.95
CA ALA A 141 8.92 -19.39 -10.15
C ALA A 141 9.12 -20.53 -11.16
N ASN A 142 8.10 -21.40 -11.32
CA ASN A 142 8.15 -22.52 -12.25
C ASN A 142 8.03 -22.07 -13.71
N THR A 143 7.09 -21.15 -13.98
CA THR A 143 6.84 -20.65 -15.35
C THR A 143 7.59 -19.37 -15.66
N LYS A 144 8.19 -18.72 -14.65
CA LYS A 144 8.81 -17.40 -14.74
C LYS A 144 7.84 -16.31 -15.20
N ALA A 145 6.56 -16.48 -14.89
CA ALA A 145 5.53 -15.48 -15.18
C ALA A 145 5.36 -14.54 -13.98
N ALA A 146 5.23 -13.24 -14.21
CA ALA A 146 4.96 -12.27 -13.14
C ALA A 146 3.95 -11.20 -13.56
N VAL A 147 3.26 -10.64 -12.58
CA VAL A 147 2.57 -9.35 -12.69
C VAL A 147 2.83 -8.55 -11.43
N VAL A 148 2.90 -7.22 -11.54
CA VAL A 148 3.03 -6.34 -10.37
C VAL A 148 1.77 -5.51 -10.23
N PHE A 149 1.18 -5.50 -9.04
CA PHE A 149 0.08 -4.59 -8.70
C PHE A 149 0.63 -3.41 -7.93
N VAL A 150 0.18 -2.21 -8.26
CA VAL A 150 0.54 -0.98 -7.55
C VAL A 150 -0.72 -0.26 -7.11
N GLY A 151 -0.72 0.23 -5.87
CA GLY A 151 -1.81 1.00 -5.30
C GLY A 151 -1.31 2.32 -4.70
N VAL A 152 -2.00 3.40 -5.02
CA VAL A 152 -1.75 4.74 -4.52
C VAL A 152 -2.35 4.89 -3.12
N ASN A 153 -1.48 5.14 -2.15
CA ASN A 153 -1.84 5.26 -0.74
C ASN A 153 -2.20 6.71 -0.39
N ASN A 154 -3.19 7.26 -1.08
CA ASN A 154 -3.75 8.57 -0.77
C ASN A 154 -5.19 8.71 -1.30
N PRO A 155 -6.21 8.68 -0.43
CA PRO A 155 -7.60 8.78 -0.85
C PRO A 155 -8.03 10.21 -1.21
N TYR A 156 -7.10 11.17 -1.22
CA TYR A 156 -7.35 12.58 -1.58
C TYR A 156 -6.82 12.95 -2.97
N ILE A 157 -6.20 12.01 -3.69
CA ILE A 157 -5.65 12.22 -5.04
C ILE A 157 -6.52 11.50 -6.07
N ALA A 158 -7.32 12.28 -6.82
CA ALA A 158 -8.22 11.75 -7.85
C ALA A 158 -7.48 11.25 -9.08
N ASN A 159 -6.49 12.02 -9.53
CA ASN A 159 -5.73 11.79 -10.75
C ASN A 159 -4.24 11.80 -10.39
N PRO A 160 -3.69 10.66 -9.95
CA PRO A 160 -2.27 10.57 -9.64
C PRO A 160 -1.43 10.97 -10.86
N GLY A 161 -0.49 11.90 -10.63
CA GLY A 161 0.42 12.42 -11.65
C GLY A 161 1.50 11.42 -12.05
N SER A 162 2.43 11.86 -12.91
CA SER A 162 3.56 11.02 -13.35
C SER A 162 4.47 10.57 -12.21
N ASP A 163 4.48 11.29 -11.08
CA ASP A 163 5.24 10.95 -9.88
C ASP A 163 4.64 9.78 -9.06
N TYR A 164 3.43 9.34 -9.40
CA TYR A 164 2.79 8.14 -8.88
C TYR A 164 2.87 6.97 -9.86
N ASN A 165 3.09 7.23 -11.15
CA ASN A 165 3.06 6.22 -12.20
C ASN A 165 4.46 5.61 -12.40
N VAL A 166 4.69 4.46 -11.78
CA VAL A 166 5.99 3.74 -11.87
C VAL A 166 6.10 2.81 -13.09
N CYS A 167 5.05 2.70 -13.90
CA CYS A 167 4.99 1.87 -15.10
C CYS A 167 3.79 2.25 -15.98
N THR A 168 3.69 1.64 -17.16
CA THR A 168 2.49 1.66 -17.98
C THR A 168 1.42 0.70 -17.42
N ASP A 169 0.19 1.17 -17.24
CA ASP A 169 -0.92 0.33 -16.76
C ASP A 169 -1.30 -0.74 -17.81
N ILE A 170 -1.19 -2.00 -17.41
CA ILE A 170 -1.54 -3.18 -18.19
C ILE A 170 -2.67 -4.01 -17.57
N CYS A 171 -3.46 -3.48 -16.63
CA CYS A 171 -4.51 -4.28 -15.97
C CYS A 171 -5.54 -4.87 -16.93
N SER A 172 -5.77 -4.24 -18.09
CA SER A 172 -6.63 -4.79 -19.14
C SER A 172 -6.18 -6.16 -19.67
N LYS A 173 -4.90 -6.53 -19.47
CA LYS A 173 -4.33 -7.84 -19.81
C LYS A 173 -4.53 -8.90 -18.71
N ILE A 174 -4.95 -8.52 -17.51
CA ILE A 174 -5.05 -9.41 -16.34
C ILE A 174 -6.52 -9.77 -16.14
N SER A 175 -6.91 -10.97 -16.56
CA SER A 175 -8.34 -11.35 -16.60
C SER A 175 -8.92 -11.73 -15.23
N TRP A 176 -8.08 -12.16 -14.31
CA TRP A 176 -8.48 -12.67 -12.99
C TRP A 176 -8.53 -11.59 -11.90
N ILE A 177 -8.11 -10.35 -12.20
CA ILE A 177 -8.26 -9.22 -11.28
C ILE A 177 -9.62 -8.54 -11.52
N SER A 178 -10.36 -8.33 -10.45
CA SER A 178 -11.62 -7.58 -10.48
C SER A 178 -11.60 -6.53 -9.38
N TRP A 179 -11.56 -5.25 -9.76
CA TRP A 179 -11.50 -4.12 -8.83
C TRP A 179 -12.01 -2.84 -9.49
N LYS A 180 -12.27 -1.80 -8.67
CA LYS A 180 -12.55 -0.46 -9.18
C LYS A 180 -11.25 0.34 -9.20
N ALA A 181 -10.37 0.00 -10.14
CA ALA A 181 -8.98 0.46 -10.18
C ALA A 181 -8.85 1.98 -10.05
N THR A 182 -9.73 2.75 -10.70
CA THR A 182 -9.70 4.22 -10.69
C THR A 182 -10.51 4.87 -9.58
N ASP A 183 -11.07 4.09 -8.64
CA ASP A 183 -11.79 4.63 -7.48
C ASP A 183 -10.77 5.16 -6.46
N GLN A 184 -10.61 6.49 -6.46
CA GLN A 184 -9.71 7.22 -5.57
C GLN A 184 -9.88 6.83 -4.10
N VAL A 185 -11.11 6.77 -3.60
CA VAL A 185 -11.37 6.50 -2.18
C VAL A 185 -10.92 5.10 -1.84
N LYS A 186 -11.16 4.14 -2.74
CA LYS A 186 -10.73 2.74 -2.58
C LYS A 186 -9.24 2.52 -2.86
N GLY A 187 -8.50 3.58 -3.17
CA GLY A 187 -7.10 3.56 -3.57
C GLY A 187 -6.97 3.31 -5.07
N TYR A 188 -6.59 4.35 -5.81
CA TYR A 188 -6.26 4.23 -7.23
C TYR A 188 -5.20 3.14 -7.41
N SER A 189 -5.42 2.18 -8.30
CA SER A 189 -4.56 1.02 -8.48
C SER A 189 -4.40 0.67 -9.96
N TYR A 190 -3.27 0.07 -10.30
CA TYR A 190 -2.91 -0.31 -11.66
C TYR A 190 -1.94 -1.50 -11.66
N CYS A 191 -1.63 -2.03 -12.85
CA CYS A 191 -0.83 -3.23 -13.02
C CYS A 191 0.38 -2.93 -13.91
N CYS A 192 1.53 -3.50 -13.59
CA CYS A 192 2.76 -3.34 -14.35
C CYS A 192 3.26 -4.67 -14.89
N GLU A 193 3.93 -4.61 -16.03
CA GLU A 193 4.94 -5.61 -16.37
C GLU A 193 6.13 -5.48 -15.42
N TYR A 194 6.69 -6.60 -14.98
CA TYR A 194 7.77 -6.60 -13.99
C TYR A 194 9.00 -5.78 -14.43
N ALA A 195 9.40 -5.88 -15.71
CA ALA A 195 10.56 -5.17 -16.22
C ALA A 195 10.38 -3.65 -16.16
N ASP A 196 9.20 -3.15 -16.53
CA ASP A 196 8.88 -1.71 -16.48
C ASP A 196 8.86 -1.20 -15.03
N PHE A 197 8.16 -1.94 -14.14
CA PHE A 197 8.17 -1.66 -12.70
C PHE A 197 9.59 -1.62 -12.11
N LYS A 198 10.43 -2.60 -12.46
CA LYS A 198 11.77 -2.75 -11.89
C LYS A 198 12.70 -1.58 -12.26
N ASN A 199 12.48 -0.95 -13.41
CA ASN A 199 13.23 0.25 -13.81
C ASN A 199 12.95 1.45 -12.89
N SER A 200 11.72 1.56 -12.38
CA SER A 200 11.30 2.64 -11.48
C SER A 200 11.52 2.31 -10.00
N VAL A 201 11.59 1.02 -9.64
CA VAL A 201 11.73 0.55 -8.25
C VAL A 201 12.99 -0.31 -8.12
N ALA A 202 14.14 0.35 -8.08
CA ALA A 202 15.45 -0.29 -8.08
C ALA A 202 15.70 -1.22 -6.89
N ASP A 203 15.03 -1.01 -5.76
CA ASP A 203 15.17 -1.85 -4.55
C ASP A 203 14.26 -3.08 -4.55
N ALA A 204 13.35 -3.22 -5.53
CA ALA A 204 12.56 -4.44 -5.69
C ALA A 204 13.47 -5.67 -5.91
N PRO A 205 13.06 -6.90 -5.57
CA PRO A 205 13.87 -8.09 -5.81
C PRO A 205 14.19 -8.26 -7.30
N SER A 206 15.37 -8.80 -7.60
CA SER A 206 15.77 -9.16 -8.97
C SER A 206 15.31 -10.59 -9.27
N LEU A 207 14.36 -10.74 -10.19
CA LEU A 207 13.71 -11.99 -10.56
C LEU A 207 13.92 -12.30 -12.05
N SER A 208 13.99 -13.59 -12.40
CA SER A 208 14.01 -14.02 -13.80
C SER A 208 12.58 -14.10 -14.31
N VAL A 209 12.10 -13.06 -14.99
CA VAL A 209 10.73 -13.00 -15.54
C VAL A 209 10.76 -13.08 -17.06
N ASN A 210 9.99 -14.01 -17.63
CA ASN A 210 9.94 -14.29 -19.06
C ASN A 210 8.57 -13.98 -19.68
N SER A 211 7.52 -13.86 -18.87
CA SER A 211 6.15 -13.63 -19.35
C SER A 211 5.27 -12.94 -18.32
N LEU A 212 4.13 -12.44 -18.77
CA LEU A 212 3.09 -11.87 -17.91
C LEU A 212 2.27 -12.98 -17.25
N LEU A 213 1.92 -12.80 -15.96
CA LEU A 213 1.02 -13.70 -15.24
C LEU A 213 -0.46 -13.31 -15.50
N THR A 214 -1.07 -13.91 -16.52
CA THR A 214 -2.44 -13.62 -16.97
C THR A 214 -3.49 -14.63 -16.54
#